data_AF-A0A8T6U977-F1
#
_entry.id   AF-A0A8T6U977-F1
#
_cell.length_a   1.000
_cell.length_b   1.000
_cell.length_c   1.000
_cell.angle_alpha   90.00
_cell.angle_beta   90.00
_cell.angle_gamma   90.00
#
_symmetry.space_group_name_H-M   'P 1'
#
loop_
_entity.id
_entity.type
_entity.pdbx_description
1 polymer ?
#
loop_
_entity_poly.entity_id
_entity_poly.type
_entity_poly.pdbx_seq_one_letter_code
_entity_poly.pdbx_strand_id
1 'polypeptide(L)' 'MPVTKKQIAALMKDASEAANLILKHIEKGDVIHVSSHIDADGLAAAGIIGKSLVRLGGKFRLRIAKWVDEKVVDQIAA' A
#
# COMPACT_ATOMS: atom_id res chain seq x y z
N MET A 1 9.97 -23.51 9.64
CA MET A 1 9.90 -22.92 11.01
C MET A 1 8.49 -22.40 11.23
N PRO A 2 7.85 -22.66 12.38
CA PRO A 2 6.51 -22.14 12.66
C PRO A 2 6.56 -20.64 12.96
N VAL A 3 5.54 -19.90 12.50
CA VAL A 3 5.36 -18.48 12.84
C VAL A 3 4.92 -18.39 14.30
N THR A 4 5.61 -17.57 15.08
CA THR A 4 5.32 -17.38 16.51
C THR A 4 4.28 -16.27 16.74
N LYS A 5 3.56 -16.33 17.86
CA LYS A 5 2.64 -15.25 18.28
C LYS A 5 3.34 -13.89 18.34
N LYS A 6 4.61 -13.87 18.78
CA LYS A 6 5.41 -12.64 18.84
C LYS A 6 5.65 -12.03 17.46
N GLN A 7 5.91 -12.85 16.45
CA GLN A 7 6.07 -12.38 15.06
C GLN A 7 4.77 -11.83 14.48
N ILE A 8 3.63 -12.47 14.76
CA ILE A 8 2.31 -11.96 14.34
C ILE A 8 2.01 -10.61 15.01
N ALA A 9 2.26 -10.49 16.32
CA ALA A 9 2.04 -9.25 17.04
C ALA A 9 2.91 -8.09 16.50
N ALA A 10 4.16 -8.38 16.14
CA ALA A 10 5.06 -7.40 15.51
C ALA A 10 4.51 -6.94 14.15
N LEU A 11 4.13 -7.89 13.27
CA LEU A 11 3.55 -7.56 11.97
C LEU A 11 2.28 -6.70 12.10
N MET A 12 1.39 -7.03 13.05
CA MET A 12 0.16 -6.27 13.27
C MET A 12 0.43 -4.86 13.80
N LYS A 13 1.48 -4.68 14.61
CA LYS A 13 1.91 -3.35 15.07
C LYS A 13 2.36 -2.50 13.89
N ASP A 14 3.24 -3.03 13.05
CA ASP A 14 3.79 -2.31 11.89
C ASP A 14 2.69 -1.98 10.86
N ALA A 15 1.79 -2.93 10.61
CA ALA A 15 0.63 -2.72 9.73
C ALA A 15 -0.31 -1.63 10.27
N SER A 16 -0.52 -1.56 11.59
CA SER A 16 -1.36 -0.54 12.22
C SER A 16 -0.72 0.85 12.11
N GLU A 17 0.59 0.95 12.29
CA GLU A 17 1.33 2.21 12.13
C GLU A 17 1.24 2.73 10.68
N ALA A 18 1.44 1.85 9.70
CA ALA A 18 1.28 2.18 8.27
C ALA A 18 -0.15 2.61 7.93
N ALA A 19 -1.17 1.90 8.43
CA ALA A 19 -2.57 2.25 8.22
C ALA A 19 -2.91 3.64 8.79
N ASN A 20 -2.43 3.96 9.99
CA ASN A 20 -2.61 5.28 10.60
C ASN A 20 -1.93 6.39 9.81
N LEU A 21 -0.77 6.13 9.21
CA LEU A 21 -0.09 7.10 8.35
C LEU A 21 -0.89 7.40 7.09
N ILE A 22 -1.46 6.36 6.46
CA ILE A 22 -2.32 6.51 5.29
C ILE A 22 -3.58 7.30 5.64
N LEU A 23 -4.25 6.99 6.75
CA LEU A 23 -5.42 7.71 7.23
C LEU A 23 -5.15 9.21 7.41
N LYS A 24 -4.03 9.57 8.04
CA LYS A 24 -3.63 10.98 8.22
C LYS A 24 -3.48 11.73 6.90
N HIS A 25 -3.02 11.08 5.83
CA HIS A 25 -2.89 11.71 4.50
C HIS A 25 -4.24 11.80 3.79
N ILE A 26 -5.11 10.81 3.97
CA ILE A 26 -6.50 10.87 3.48
C ILE A 26 -7.24 12.05 4.13
N GLU A 27 -7.12 12.23 5.44
CA GLU A 27 -7.76 13.34 6.18
C GLU A 27 -7.27 14.72 5.72
N LYS A 28 -5.99 14.83 5.31
CA LYS A 28 -5.42 16.04 4.71
C LYS A 28 -5.90 16.28 3.27
N GLY A 29 -6.55 15.30 2.65
CA GLY A 29 -6.98 15.36 1.26
C GLY A 29 -5.88 15.04 0.24
N ASP A 30 -4.76 14.48 0.69
CA ASP A 30 -3.63 14.10 -0.16
C ASP A 30 -4.02 12.95 -1.10
N VAL A 31 -3.31 12.85 -2.24
CA VAL A 31 -3.48 11.74 -3.18
C VAL A 31 -2.50 10.62 -2.84
N ILE A 32 -3.03 9.45 -2.50
CA ILE A 32 -2.21 8.27 -2.21
C ILE A 32 -1.76 7.61 -3.51
N HIS A 33 -0.45 7.51 -3.73
CA HIS A 33 0.09 6.75 -4.88
C HIS A 33 0.34 5.30 -4.45
N VAL A 34 -0.35 4.36 -5.08
CA VAL A 34 -0.20 2.92 -4.87
C VAL A 34 0.48 2.31 -6.10
N SER A 35 1.61 1.65 -5.90
CA SER A 35 2.29 0.88 -6.94
C SER A 35 2.34 -0.59 -6.54
N SER A 36 2.02 -1.48 -7.47
CA SER A 36 2.01 -2.93 -7.24
C SER A 36 2.56 -3.71 -8.44
N HIS A 37 2.91 -4.97 -8.21
CA HIS A 37 3.51 -5.86 -9.19
C HIS A 37 2.48 -6.47 -10.16
N ILE A 38 2.92 -6.86 -11.36
CA ILE A 38 2.06 -7.47 -12.40
C ILE A 38 1.99 -9.01 -12.28
N ASP A 39 1.56 -9.49 -11.12
CA ASP A 39 1.26 -10.90 -10.88
C ASP A 39 -0.01 -11.04 -10.03
N ALA A 40 -0.45 -12.28 -9.80
CA ALA A 40 -1.69 -12.54 -9.08
C ALA A 40 -1.68 -11.96 -7.66
N ASP A 41 -0.53 -12.02 -6.97
CA ASP A 41 -0.38 -11.47 -5.62
C ASP A 41 -0.43 -9.93 -5.64
N GLY A 42 0.32 -9.30 -6.53
CA GLY A 42 0.35 -7.83 -6.68
C GLY A 42 -1.00 -7.26 -7.12
N LEU A 43 -1.73 -7.92 -8.02
CA LEU A 43 -3.07 -7.51 -8.41
C LEU A 43 -4.07 -7.67 -7.24
N ALA A 44 -3.99 -8.76 -6.47
CA ALA A 44 -4.84 -8.94 -5.30
C ALA A 44 -4.56 -7.88 -4.22
N ALA A 45 -3.28 -7.64 -3.91
CA ALA A 45 -2.86 -6.61 -2.96
C ALA A 45 -3.33 -5.21 -3.40
N ALA A 46 -3.13 -4.87 -4.68
CA ALA A 46 -3.60 -3.62 -5.26
C ALA A 46 -5.13 -3.46 -5.14
N GLY A 47 -5.89 -4.54 -5.38
CA GLY A 47 -7.34 -4.55 -5.23
C GLY A 47 -7.79 -4.33 -3.78
N ILE A 48 -7.15 -5.00 -2.82
CA ILE A 48 -7.45 -4.85 -1.38
C ILE A 48 -7.19 -3.41 -0.92
N ILE A 49 -6.01 -2.85 -1.25
CA ILE A 49 -5.65 -1.49 -0.86
C ILE A 49 -6.55 -0.47 -1.57
N GLY A 50 -6.73 -0.59 -2.89
CA GLY A 50 -7.59 0.32 -3.66
C GLY A 50 -9.02 0.33 -3.14
N LYS A 51 -9.60 -0.84 -2.84
CA LYS A 51 -10.96 -0.91 -2.29
C LYS A 51 -11.05 -0.30 -0.90
N SER A 52 -10.01 -0.47 -0.07
CA SER A 52 -9.94 0.14 1.26
C SER A 52 -9.91 1.65 1.18
N LEU A 53 -9.09 2.21 0.28
CA LEU A 53 -9.01 3.66 0.02
C LEU A 53 -10.34 4.22 -0.50
N VAL A 54 -11.02 3.52 -1.41
CA VAL A 54 -12.38 3.89 -1.87
C VAL A 54 -13.37 3.95 -0.71
N ARG A 55 -13.37 2.94 0.19
CA ARG A 55 -14.28 2.89 1.35
C ARG A 55 -14.05 4.05 2.32
N LEU A 56 -12.81 4.53 2.42
CA LEU A 56 -12.43 5.67 3.25
C LEU A 56 -12.67 7.04 2.56
N GLY A 57 -13.11 7.06 1.30
CA GLY A 57 -13.28 8.29 0.53
C GLY A 57 -11.96 8.97 0.14
N GLY A 58 -10.84 8.24 0.21
CA GLY A 58 -9.52 8.77 -0.14
C GLY A 58 -9.31 8.91 -1.65
N LYS A 59 -8.54 9.93 -2.05
CA LYS A 59 -8.06 10.09 -3.44
C LYS A 59 -6.81 9.24 -3.63
N PHE A 60 -6.74 8.48 -4.70
CA PHE A 60 -5.57 7.65 -4.97
C PHE A 60 -5.31 7.45 -6.46
N ARG A 61 -4.06 7.15 -6.78
CA ARG A 61 -3.60 6.67 -8.09
C ARG A 61 -3.04 5.27 -7.91
N LEU A 62 -3.56 4.30 -8.64
CA LEU A 62 -3.04 2.94 -8.64
C LEU A 62 -2.27 2.67 -9.94
N ARG A 63 -1.06 2.14 -9.82
CA ARG A 63 -0.21 1.73 -10.93
C ARG A 63 0.23 0.29 -10.76
N ILE A 64 0.08 -0.50 -11.83
CA ILE A 64 0.65 -1.85 -11.91
C ILE A 64 1.90 -1.78 -12.78
N ALA A 65 3.02 -2.23 -12.23
CA ALA A 65 4.32 -2.23 -12.90
C ALA A 65 4.94 -3.62 -12.85
N LYS A 66 5.74 -3.96 -13.87
CA LYS A 66 6.42 -5.26 -13.95
C LYS A 66 7.67 -5.33 -13.07
N TRP A 67 8.33 -4.20 -12.84
CA TRP A 67 9.52 -4.12 -11.99
C TRP A 67 9.49 -2.80 -11.25
N VAL A 68 9.99 -2.78 -10.02
CA VAL A 68 10.40 -1.54 -9.35
C VAL A 68 11.85 -1.31 -9.76
N ASP A 69 12.04 -0.59 -10.87
CA ASP A 69 13.35 -0.17 -11.35
C ASP A 69 13.57 1.34 -11.08
N GLU A 70 14.78 1.83 -11.33
CA GLU A 70 15.11 3.26 -11.14
C GLU A 70 14.14 4.18 -11.88
N LYS A 71 13.68 3.79 -13.07
CA LYS A 71 12.72 4.58 -13.85
C LYS A 71 11.36 4.66 -13.16
N VAL A 72 10.91 3.59 -12.52
CA VAL A 72 9.67 3.59 -11.73
C VAL A 72 9.84 4.45 -10.48
N VAL A 73 11.01 4.41 -9.82
CA VAL A 73 11.30 5.27 -8.66
C VAL A 73 11.30 6.75 -9.06
N ASP A 74 11.97 7.10 -10.16
CA ASP A 74 11.99 8.47 -10.69
C ASP A 74 10.59 8.98 -11.04
N GLN A 75 9.73 8.13 -11.60
CA GLN A 75 8.32 8.46 -11.88
C GLN A 75 7.43 8.61 -10.64
N ILE A 76 7.84 8.05 -9.50
CA ILE A 76 7.13 8.20 -8.22
C ILE A 76 7.62 9.45 -7.48
N ALA A 77 8.89 9.82 -7.63
CA ALA A 77 9.51 10.97 -6.96
C ALA A 77 9.22 12.33 -7.63
N ALA A 78 8.90 12.32 -8.93
CA ALA A 78 8.55 13.50 -9.73
C ALA A 78 7.08 13.92 -9.56
#